data_AF-A0A2K3M8Z8-F1
#
_entry.id   AF-A0A2K3M8Z8-F1
#
_cell.length_a   1.000
_cell.length_b   1.000
_cell.length_c   1.000
_cell.angle_alpha   90.00
_cell.angle_beta   90.00
_cell.angle_gamma   90.00
#
_symmetry.space_group_name_H-M   'P 1'
#
loop_
_entity.id
_entity.type
_entity.pdbx_description
1 polymer ?
#
loop_
_entity_poly.entity_id
_entity_poly.type
_entity_poly.pdbx_seq_one_letter_code
_entity_poly.pdbx_strand_id
1 'polypeptide(L)'
;VASLLHDDVLDDADTRRGIGSLNFVMGNKLAVLAGDFLLSRACVTLASLKNTEVVSLLAKVVEHLVTGETMQMTTTSDQRCSMEYYMEKTYYKTASLISNSCKAIAILAGQTAEVAVLAFEYGKNLVCIFVDLPSIV
;
A
#
# COMPACT_ATOMS: atom_id res chain seq x y z
N VAL A 1 2.56 4.75 6.10
CA VAL A 1 3.08 6.05 6.58
C VAL A 1 3.88 6.77 5.50
N ALA A 2 4.86 6.12 4.84
CA ALA A 2 5.54 6.70 3.68
C ALA A 2 4.60 6.99 2.51
N SER A 3 3.80 6.00 2.05
CA SER A 3 2.83 6.27 0.96
C SER A 3 1.80 7.31 1.40
N LEU A 4 1.32 7.23 2.64
CA LEU A 4 0.44 8.24 3.22
C LEU A 4 1.01 9.67 3.17
N LEU A 5 2.31 9.87 3.35
CA LEU A 5 2.99 11.18 3.22
C LEU A 5 3.05 11.64 1.75
N HIS A 6 3.26 10.71 0.83
CA HIS A 6 3.23 10.98 -0.61
C HIS A 6 1.80 11.25 -1.10
N ASP A 7 0.80 10.52 -0.60
CA ASP A 7 -0.63 10.71 -0.89
C ASP A 7 -1.09 12.11 -0.47
N ASP A 8 -0.67 12.61 0.70
CA ASP A 8 -1.00 13.97 1.14
C ASP A 8 -0.43 15.05 0.19
N VAL A 9 0.67 14.78 -0.52
CA VAL A 9 1.27 15.68 -1.54
C VAL A 9 0.51 15.59 -2.86
N LEU A 10 0.08 14.39 -3.21
CA LEU A 10 -0.63 14.13 -4.45
C LEU A 10 -2.09 14.64 -4.41
N ASP A 11 -2.74 14.55 -3.25
CA ASP A 11 -4.16 14.91 -3.06
C ASP A 11 -4.38 16.37 -2.62
N ASP A 12 -3.31 17.18 -2.49
CA ASP A 12 -3.35 18.60 -2.05
C ASP A 12 -4.21 18.81 -0.79
N ALA A 13 -4.18 17.84 0.13
CA ALA A 13 -5.09 17.80 1.27
C ALA A 13 -4.65 18.83 2.33
N ASP A 14 -5.46 19.86 2.59
CA ASP A 14 -5.19 20.88 3.61
C ASP A 14 -5.18 20.32 5.05
N THR A 15 -5.87 19.20 5.30
CA THR A 15 -6.00 18.61 6.65
C THR A 15 -5.99 17.09 6.64
N ARG A 16 -5.34 16.49 7.65
CA ARG A 16 -5.38 15.04 7.91
C ARG A 16 -5.76 14.78 9.36
N ARG A 17 -6.91 14.12 9.58
CA ARG A 17 -7.46 13.81 10.91
C ARG A 17 -7.61 15.04 11.83
N GLY A 18 -7.92 16.21 11.27
CA GLY A 18 -8.11 17.45 12.03
C GLY A 18 -6.82 18.17 12.44
N ILE A 19 -5.66 17.69 12.00
CA ILE A 19 -4.35 18.35 12.16
C ILE A 19 -3.90 18.79 10.76
N GLY A 20 -3.30 19.98 10.63
CA GLY A 20 -2.81 20.48 9.33
C GLY A 20 -1.88 19.46 8.67
N SER A 21 -2.07 19.19 7.37
CA SER A 21 -1.22 18.23 6.67
C SER A 21 0.24 18.69 6.65
N LEU A 22 1.19 17.76 6.56
CA LEU A 22 2.61 18.12 6.59
C LEU A 22 2.99 19.04 5.41
N ASN A 23 2.27 18.96 4.29
CA ASN A 23 2.45 19.87 3.15
C ASN A 23 2.03 21.30 3.45
N PHE A 24 0.89 21.47 4.13
CA PHE A 24 0.41 22.78 4.54
C PHE A 24 1.38 23.45 5.52
N VAL A 25 2.05 22.67 6.38
CA VAL A 25 2.94 23.18 7.42
C VAL A 25 4.40 23.35 6.95
N MET A 26 4.92 22.49 6.07
CA MET A 26 6.35 22.45 5.72
C MET A 26 6.67 22.39 4.21
N GLY A 27 5.65 22.35 3.34
CA GLY A 27 5.81 22.38 1.88
C GLY A 27 6.15 21.02 1.23
N ASN A 28 5.67 20.84 0.00
CA ASN A 28 5.68 19.57 -0.75
C ASN A 28 7.06 18.90 -0.84
N LYS A 29 8.15 19.66 -0.96
CA LYS A 29 9.51 19.11 -1.04
C LYS A 29 9.91 18.35 0.22
N LEU A 30 9.54 18.84 1.41
CA LEU A 30 9.93 18.19 2.66
C LEU A 30 9.12 16.92 2.91
N ALA A 31 7.84 16.91 2.54
CA ALA A 31 7.00 15.72 2.66
C ALA A 31 7.45 14.58 1.74
N VAL A 32 7.85 14.88 0.49
CA VAL A 32 8.46 13.89 -0.41
C VAL A 32 9.72 13.29 0.21
N LEU A 33 10.65 14.14 0.69
CA LEU A 33 11.89 13.71 1.34
C LEU A 33 11.63 12.89 2.62
N ALA A 34 10.63 13.24 3.41
CA ALA A 34 10.23 12.49 4.59
C ALA A 34 9.70 11.10 4.23
N GLY A 35 8.90 11.00 3.16
CA GLY A 35 8.44 9.72 2.62
C GLY A 35 9.60 8.85 2.13
N ASP A 36 10.54 9.43 1.37
CA ASP A 36 11.73 8.73 0.88
C ASP A 36 12.62 8.24 2.03
N PHE A 37 12.78 9.06 3.07
CA PHE A 37 13.51 8.68 4.27
C PHE A 37 12.88 7.46 4.97
N LEU A 38 11.55 7.46 5.15
CA LEU A 38 10.83 6.35 5.76
C LEU A 38 10.91 5.09 4.90
N LEU A 39 10.79 5.20 3.58
CA LEU A 39 10.94 4.08 2.66
C LEU A 39 12.36 3.51 2.73
N SER A 40 13.39 4.37 2.75
CA SER A 40 14.78 3.96 2.93
C SER A 40 14.98 3.21 4.25
N ARG A 41 14.41 3.70 5.37
CA ARG A 41 14.48 3.00 6.65
C ARG A 41 13.78 1.65 6.62
N ALA A 42 12.60 1.57 6.01
CA ALA A 42 11.92 0.29 5.83
C ALA A 42 12.78 -0.70 5.05
N CYS A 43 13.39 -0.29 3.93
CA CYS A 43 14.29 -1.13 3.13
C CYS A 43 15.50 -1.64 3.93
N VAL A 44 16.11 -0.79 4.76
CA VAL A 44 17.22 -1.20 5.64
C VAL A 44 16.77 -2.22 6.68
N THR A 45 15.61 -2.02 7.31
CA THR A 45 15.04 -3.00 8.24
C THR A 45 14.72 -4.32 7.54
N LEU A 46 14.17 -4.29 6.33
CA LEU A 46 13.89 -5.49 5.54
C LEU A 46 15.17 -6.26 5.19
N ALA A 47 16.21 -5.57 4.76
CA ALA A 47 17.51 -6.19 4.48
C ALA A 47 18.11 -6.85 5.74
N SER A 48 17.87 -6.27 6.92
CA SER A 48 18.36 -6.84 8.20
C SER A 48 17.70 -8.18 8.57
N LEU A 49 16.54 -8.50 8.01
CA LEU A 49 15.85 -9.79 8.22
C LEU A 49 16.61 -10.96 7.58
N LYS A 50 17.51 -10.70 6.62
CA LYS A 50 18.29 -11.72 5.88
C LYS A 50 17.43 -12.83 5.25
N ASN A 51 16.17 -12.53 4.94
CA ASN A 51 15.24 -13.43 4.27
C ASN A 51 14.87 -12.83 2.90
N THR A 52 15.49 -13.34 1.84
CA THR A 52 15.33 -12.82 0.48
C THR A 52 13.92 -12.98 -0.05
N GLU A 53 13.20 -14.02 0.36
CA GLU A 53 11.82 -14.25 -0.04
C GLU A 53 10.90 -13.15 0.51
N VAL A 54 11.04 -12.84 1.79
CA VAL A 54 10.27 -11.77 2.45
C VAL A 54 10.61 -10.39 1.89
N VAL A 55 11.90 -10.12 1.64
CA VAL A 55 12.34 -8.87 1.02
C VAL A 55 11.75 -8.72 -0.37
N SER A 56 11.77 -9.77 -1.20
CA SER A 56 11.19 -9.77 -2.54
C SER A 56 9.68 -9.51 -2.49
N LEU A 57 8.98 -10.17 -1.56
CA LEU A 57 7.54 -10.02 -1.38
C LEU A 57 7.15 -8.57 -1.05
N LEU A 58 7.86 -7.94 -0.13
CA LEU A 58 7.57 -6.55 0.28
C LEU A 58 8.08 -5.52 -0.73
N ALA A 59 9.14 -5.82 -1.48
CA ALA A 59 9.52 -5.00 -2.64
C ALA A 59 8.42 -5.01 -3.72
N LYS A 60 7.79 -6.17 -3.96
CA LYS A 60 6.65 -6.29 -4.88
C LYS A 60 5.46 -5.46 -4.42
N VAL A 61 5.22 -5.36 -3.11
CA VAL A 61 4.20 -4.46 -2.56
C VAL A 61 4.49 -3.01 -2.89
N VAL A 62 5.75 -2.55 -2.75
CA VAL A 62 6.11 -1.17 -3.10
C VAL A 62 5.85 -0.89 -4.58
N GLU A 63 6.20 -1.84 -5.46
CA GLU A 63 5.87 -1.76 -6.90
C GLU A 63 4.35 -1.66 -7.11
N HIS A 64 3.56 -2.51 -6.47
CA HIS A 64 2.10 -2.50 -6.55
C HIS A 64 1.50 -1.16 -6.10
N LEU A 65 1.99 -0.56 -5.02
CA LEU A 65 1.51 0.73 -4.55
C LEU A 65 1.75 1.83 -5.60
N VAL A 66 2.94 1.88 -6.20
CA VAL A 66 3.27 2.83 -7.26
C VAL A 66 2.42 2.60 -8.51
N THR A 67 2.18 1.33 -8.88
CA THR A 67 1.29 0.98 -9.99
C THR A 67 -0.14 1.43 -9.73
N GLY A 68 -0.68 1.18 -8.53
CA GLY A 68 -2.02 1.61 -8.16
C GLY A 68 -2.21 3.13 -8.21
N GLU A 69 -1.20 3.89 -7.83
CA GLU A 69 -1.22 5.35 -7.93
C GLU A 69 -1.11 5.83 -9.40
N THR A 70 -0.27 5.17 -10.19
CA THR A 70 -0.12 5.46 -11.62
C THR A 70 -1.42 5.16 -12.40
N MET A 71 -2.12 4.09 -12.04
CA MET A 71 -3.44 3.77 -12.58
C MET A 71 -4.45 4.89 -12.29
N GLN A 72 -4.40 5.52 -11.12
CA GLN A 72 -5.29 6.64 -10.80
C GLN A 72 -5.01 7.87 -11.68
N MET A 73 -3.73 8.15 -11.96
CA MET A 73 -3.32 9.30 -12.76
C MET A 73 -3.63 9.17 -14.26
N THR A 74 -3.56 7.95 -14.80
CA THR A 74 -3.66 7.70 -16.26
C THR A 74 -5.07 7.34 -16.74
N THR A 75 -6.00 7.03 -15.84
CA THR A 75 -7.32 6.50 -16.20
C THR A 75 -8.37 7.60 -16.39
N THR A 76 -9.14 7.51 -17.49
CA THR A 76 -10.23 8.42 -17.82
C THR A 76 -11.45 8.25 -16.90
N SER A 77 -12.33 9.26 -16.85
CA SER A 77 -13.56 9.22 -16.04
C SER A 77 -14.44 7.99 -16.32
N ASP A 78 -14.54 7.57 -17.57
CA ASP A 78 -15.42 6.47 -17.99
C ASP A 78 -14.86 5.11 -17.56
N GLN A 79 -13.53 4.94 -17.64
CA GLN A 79 -12.85 3.72 -17.19
C GLN A 79 -12.88 3.57 -15.65
N ARG A 80 -12.91 4.68 -14.90
CA ARG A 80 -13.04 4.65 -13.44
C ARG A 80 -14.36 4.07 -12.94
N CYS A 81 -15.39 4.00 -13.80
CA CYS A 81 -16.70 3.45 -13.47
C CYS A 81 -16.78 1.93 -13.67
N SER A 82 -15.75 1.29 -14.25
CA SER A 82 -15.72 -0.17 -14.39
C SER A 82 -15.43 -0.84 -13.04
N MET A 83 -16.20 -1.89 -12.72
CA MET A 83 -15.97 -2.74 -11.55
C MET A 83 -14.59 -3.39 -11.59
N GLU A 84 -14.12 -3.78 -12.78
CA GLU A 84 -12.80 -4.41 -12.95
C GLU A 84 -11.68 -3.44 -12.57
N TYR A 85 -11.77 -2.19 -13.03
CA TYR A 85 -10.83 -1.14 -12.67
C TYR A 85 -10.85 -0.86 -11.15
N TYR A 86 -12.05 -0.80 -10.55
CA TYR A 86 -12.20 -0.60 -9.12
C TYR A 86 -11.52 -1.71 -8.30
N MET A 87 -11.76 -2.98 -8.66
CA MET A 87 -11.16 -4.13 -7.99
C MET A 87 -9.64 -4.15 -8.15
N GLU A 88 -9.14 -3.88 -9.36
CA GLU A 88 -7.71 -3.87 -9.65
C GLU A 88 -7.00 -2.73 -8.90
N LYS A 89 -7.57 -1.52 -8.93
CA LYS A 89 -7.07 -0.37 -8.17
C LYS A 89 -7.04 -0.66 -6.66
N THR A 90 -8.12 -1.21 -6.13
CA THR A 90 -8.23 -1.57 -4.70
C THR A 90 -7.18 -2.60 -4.31
N TYR A 91 -6.92 -3.58 -5.19
CA TYR A 91 -5.88 -4.55 -4.97
C TYR A 91 -4.49 -3.90 -4.89
N TYR A 92 -4.11 -3.11 -5.90
CA TYR A 92 -2.78 -2.51 -5.95
C TYR A 92 -2.54 -1.50 -4.83
N LYS A 93 -3.54 -0.65 -4.52
CA LYS A 93 -3.41 0.42 -3.53
C LYS A 93 -3.49 -0.07 -2.08
N THR A 94 -4.25 -1.13 -1.80
CA THR A 94 -4.54 -1.55 -0.42
C THR A 94 -4.35 -3.04 -0.18
N ALA A 95 -5.00 -3.90 -0.98
CA ALA A 95 -5.05 -5.34 -0.66
C ALA A 95 -3.67 -6.00 -0.77
N SER A 96 -2.86 -5.55 -1.73
CA SER A 96 -1.51 -6.07 -1.98
C SER A 96 -0.60 -5.94 -0.75
N LEU A 97 -0.67 -4.83 -0.02
CA LEU A 97 0.12 -4.60 1.18
C LEU A 97 -0.29 -5.57 2.30
N ILE A 98 -1.59 -5.70 2.56
CA ILE A 98 -2.09 -6.54 3.66
C ILE A 98 -1.85 -8.02 3.36
N SER A 99 -2.21 -8.50 2.17
CA SER A 99 -2.06 -9.91 1.79
C SER A 99 -0.61 -10.37 1.80
N ASN A 100 0.30 -9.56 1.23
CA ASN A 100 1.72 -9.88 1.25
C ASN A 100 2.31 -9.74 2.66
N SER A 101 1.86 -8.79 3.48
CA SER A 101 2.34 -8.71 4.88
C SER A 101 1.97 -9.95 5.68
N CYS A 102 0.75 -10.47 5.53
CA CYS A 102 0.33 -11.73 6.17
C CYS A 102 1.20 -12.92 5.70
N LYS A 103 1.44 -13.02 4.40
CA LYS A 103 2.31 -14.05 3.82
C LYS A 103 3.76 -13.95 4.30
N ALA A 104 4.32 -12.74 4.35
CA ALA A 104 5.66 -12.49 4.85
C ALA A 104 5.84 -12.94 6.30
N ILE A 105 4.85 -12.66 7.17
CA ILE A 105 4.88 -13.08 8.57
C ILE A 105 4.85 -14.61 8.67
N ALA A 106 4.01 -15.30 7.89
CA ALA A 106 3.96 -16.75 7.88
C ALA A 106 5.30 -17.39 7.47
N ILE A 107 5.96 -16.82 6.46
CA ILE A 107 7.30 -17.24 6.02
C ILE A 107 8.35 -17.00 7.11
N LEU A 108 8.34 -15.81 7.75
CA LEU A 108 9.26 -15.49 8.85
C LEU A 108 9.06 -16.40 10.07
N ALA A 109 7.82 -16.83 10.33
CA ALA A 109 7.49 -17.76 11.40
C ALA A 109 7.86 -19.22 11.08
N GLY A 110 8.44 -19.51 9.91
CA GLY A 110 8.84 -20.85 9.50
C GLY A 110 7.65 -21.78 9.21
N GLN A 111 6.49 -21.23 8.87
CA GLN A 111 5.31 -22.02 8.51
C GLN A 111 5.45 -22.62 7.11
N THR A 112 4.58 -23.58 6.79
CA THR A 112 4.58 -24.23 5.48
C THR A 112 4.10 -23.28 4.37
N ALA A 113 4.42 -23.62 3.12
CA ALA A 113 4.01 -22.83 1.96
C ALA A 113 2.47 -22.74 1.86
N GLU A 114 1.75 -23.80 2.25
CA GLU A 114 0.28 -23.82 2.26
C GLU A 114 -0.28 -22.79 3.25
N VAL A 115 0.27 -22.73 4.46
CA VAL A 115 -0.13 -21.74 5.47
C VAL A 115 0.18 -20.32 5.01
N ALA A 116 1.32 -20.11 4.35
CA ALA A 116 1.69 -18.81 3.79
C ALA A 116 0.72 -18.35 2.68
N VAL A 117 0.23 -19.28 1.84
CA VAL A 117 -0.80 -19.00 0.82
C VAL A 117 -2.15 -18.71 1.47
N LEU A 118 -2.55 -19.48 2.49
CA LEU A 118 -3.79 -19.21 3.23
C LEU A 118 -3.75 -17.85 3.94
N ALA A 119 -2.61 -17.46 4.50
CA ALA A 119 -2.41 -16.15 5.11
C ALA A 119 -2.52 -15.02 4.07
N PHE A 120 -2.02 -15.22 2.86
CA PHE A 120 -2.19 -14.29 1.74
C PHE A 120 -3.66 -14.10 1.38
N GLU A 121 -4.38 -15.21 1.16
CA GLU A 121 -5.80 -15.18 0.79
C GLU A 121 -6.65 -14.56 1.90
N TYR A 122 -6.35 -14.86 3.16
CA TYR A 122 -6.98 -14.20 4.32
C TYR A 122 -6.82 -12.68 4.27
N GLY A 123 -5.59 -12.19 4.10
CA GLY A 123 -5.32 -10.75 4.04
C GLY A 123 -5.99 -10.07 2.84
N LYS A 124 -6.04 -10.72 1.69
CA LYS A 124 -6.72 -10.21 0.49
C LYS A 124 -8.24 -10.09 0.71
N ASN A 125 -8.86 -11.15 1.21
CA ASN A 125 -10.31 -11.20 1.43
C ASN A 125 -10.75 -10.21 2.52
N LEU A 126 -9.93 -10.02 3.55
CA LEU A 126 -10.18 -9.03 4.60
C LEU A 126 -10.29 -7.61 4.03
N VAL A 127 -9.43 -7.26 3.06
CA VAL A 127 -9.47 -5.94 2.42
C VAL A 127 -10.67 -5.78 1.49
N CYS A 128 -11.03 -6.80 0.71
CA CYS A 128 -12.26 -6.75 -0.09
C CYS A 128 -13.48 -6.45 0.80
N ILE A 129 -13.63 -7.16 1.91
CA ILE A 129 -14.76 -6.93 2.84
C ILE A 129 -14.75 -5.50 3.39
N PHE A 130 -13.59 -4.96 3.78
CA PHE A 130 -13.51 -3.62 4.37
C PHE A 130 -13.75 -2.48 3.36
N VAL A 131 -13.30 -2.67 2.10
CA VAL A 131 -13.39 -1.65 1.05
C VAL A 131 -14.74 -1.68 0.32
N ASP A 132 -15.36 -2.86 0.18
CA ASP A 132 -16.68 -3.00 -0.44
C ASP A 132 -17.81 -2.53 0.50
N LEU A 133 -17.61 -2.55 1.83
CA LEU A 133 -18.63 -2.17 2.82
C LEU A 133 -19.15 -0.72 2.66
N PRO A 134 -18.31 0.32 2.48
CA PRO A 134 -18.78 1.69 2.27
C PRO A 134 -19.31 1.96 0.84
N SER A 135 -19.20 1.01 -0.09
CA SER A 135 -19.69 1.17 -1.48
C SER A 135 -21.07 0.53 -1.71
N ILE A 136 -21.56 -0.24 -0.73
CA ILE A 136 -22.85 -0.97 -0.76
C ILE A 136 -23.93 -0.33 0.15
N VAL A 137 -23.54 0.61 1.04
CA VAL A 137 -24.42 1.38 1.93
C VAL A 137 -24.49 2.82 1.45
#